data_AF-A0A1E4I278-F1
#
_entry.id   AF-A0A1E4I278-F1
#
_cell.length_a   1.000
_cell.length_b   1.000
_cell.length_c   1.000
_cell.angle_alpha   90.00
_cell.angle_beta   90.00
_cell.angle_gamma   90.00
#
_symmetry.space_group_name_H-M   'P 1'
#
loop_
_entity.id
_entity.type
_entity.pdbx_description
1 polymer ?
#
loop_
_entity_poly.entity_id
_entity_poly.type
_entity_poly.pdbx_seq_one_letter_code
_entity_poly.pdbx_strand_id
1 'polypeptide(L)'
;MGTDTYAYCAVLTRDQWAWEFLRRNPDYQSDYRRFITLWHALEADYGAPPHRDFSKWKRDPRAYGPLPGDVERDAPSGELCVGEDDRVLLECWMGAKWGFYKFPLDPGRGTPPDPDELSWRPPPQPAPHLDEACRLDVSFDLSLPLPPQLEAAKFRLVGRAAELRRQGIPAPKTVANQCARWLRMLQALDGVIPPEGNLDDLLREARAMTQSGYLDILRLADVGANAK
;
A
#
# COMPACT_ATOMS: atom_id res chain seq x y z
N MET A 1 -9.93 17.17 -27.96
CA MET A 1 -9.26 15.85 -27.84
C MET A 1 -8.57 15.84 -26.50
N GLY A 2 -9.27 15.36 -25.47
CA GLY A 2 -8.75 15.36 -24.11
C GLY A 2 -7.64 14.33 -23.98
N THR A 3 -6.50 14.74 -23.43
CA THR A 3 -5.45 13.85 -22.97
C THR A 3 -6.09 12.79 -22.08
N ASP A 4 -5.90 11.50 -22.41
CA ASP A 4 -6.38 10.42 -21.54
C ASP A 4 -5.62 10.52 -20.21
N THR A 5 -6.28 11.11 -19.21
CA THR A 5 -5.71 11.40 -17.89
C THR A 5 -5.14 10.15 -17.23
N TYR A 6 -5.59 8.96 -17.63
CA TYR A 6 -5.17 7.69 -17.05
C TYR A 6 -4.24 6.87 -17.95
N ALA A 7 -3.76 7.42 -19.07
CA ALA A 7 -2.86 6.70 -19.96
C ALA A 7 -1.59 6.19 -19.24
N TYR A 8 -1.13 6.91 -18.21
CA TYR A 8 0.01 6.50 -17.39
C TYR A 8 -0.23 5.20 -16.61
N CYS A 9 -1.49 4.82 -16.34
CA CYS A 9 -1.83 3.60 -15.62
C CYS A 9 -1.42 2.33 -16.38
N ALA A 10 -1.22 2.42 -17.70
CA ALA A 10 -0.83 1.28 -18.55
C ALA A 10 0.56 0.71 -18.21
N VAL A 11 1.43 1.50 -17.58
CA VAL A 11 2.82 1.14 -17.30
C VAL A 11 3.14 1.09 -15.80
N LEU A 12 2.14 1.24 -14.94
CA LEU A 12 2.36 1.23 -13.49
C LEU A 12 2.83 -0.13 -12.99
N THR A 13 3.86 -0.10 -12.15
CA THR A 13 4.32 -1.26 -11.38
C THR A 13 3.33 -1.59 -10.26
N ARG A 14 3.52 -2.75 -9.62
CA ARG A 14 2.76 -3.16 -8.42
C ARG A 14 2.77 -2.05 -7.35
N ASP A 15 3.95 -1.51 -7.07
CA ASP A 15 4.18 -0.53 -6.02
C ASP A 15 3.52 0.81 -6.35
N GLN A 16 3.53 1.21 -7.63
CA GLN A 16 2.84 2.40 -8.11
C GLN A 16 1.31 2.25 -8.09
N TRP A 17 0.78 1.05 -8.35
CA TRP A 17 -0.65 0.78 -8.17
C TRP A 17 -1.07 0.94 -6.71
N ALA A 18 -0.28 0.43 -5.76
CA ALA A 18 -0.52 0.64 -4.33
C ALA A 18 -0.51 2.14 -3.98
N TRP A 19 0.45 2.88 -4.52
CA TRP A 19 0.53 4.32 -4.34
C TRP A 19 -0.69 5.08 -4.87
N GLU A 20 -1.21 4.75 -6.05
CA GLU A 20 -2.37 5.45 -6.63
C GLU A 20 -3.62 5.32 -5.76
N PHE A 21 -3.80 4.20 -5.04
CA PHE A 21 -4.87 4.07 -4.06
C PHE A 21 -4.56 4.84 -2.78
N LEU A 22 -3.35 4.72 -2.22
CA LEU A 22 -2.98 5.42 -0.98
C LEU A 22 -3.09 6.94 -1.14
N ARG A 23 -2.60 7.52 -2.25
CA ARG A 23 -2.61 8.98 -2.44
C ARG A 23 -4.03 9.57 -2.54
N ARG A 24 -5.05 8.74 -2.77
CA ARG A 24 -6.48 9.11 -2.77
C ARG A 24 -7.16 8.87 -1.42
N ASN A 25 -6.44 8.34 -0.43
CA ASN A 25 -6.96 8.20 0.92
C ASN A 25 -7.07 9.59 1.59
N PRO A 26 -8.27 10.04 2.01
CA PRO A 26 -8.45 11.34 2.65
C PRO A 26 -7.68 11.47 3.98
N ASP A 27 -7.51 10.37 4.71
CA ASP A 27 -6.76 10.34 5.96
C ASP A 27 -5.26 10.51 5.69
N TYR A 28 -4.72 9.85 4.66
CA TYR A 28 -3.33 10.05 4.22
C TYR A 28 -3.08 11.50 3.80
N GLN A 29 -3.99 12.07 3.01
CA GLN A 29 -3.89 13.48 2.58
C GLN A 29 -3.98 14.46 3.75
N SER A 30 -4.83 14.17 4.74
CA SER A 30 -4.95 14.97 5.97
C SER A 30 -3.67 14.91 6.80
N ASP A 31 -3.16 13.70 7.03
CA ASP A 31 -1.92 13.46 7.76
C ASP A 31 -0.73 14.10 7.07
N TYR A 32 -0.60 13.93 5.76
CA TYR A 32 0.49 14.50 4.98
C TYR A 32 0.50 16.03 5.07
N ARG A 33 -0.67 16.69 4.96
CA ARG A 33 -0.77 18.15 5.12
C ARG A 33 -0.33 18.62 6.51
N ARG A 34 -0.72 17.90 7.56
CA ARG A 34 -0.29 18.21 8.94
C ARG A 34 1.21 18.00 9.11
N PHE A 35 1.71 16.86 8.64
CA PHE A 35 3.11 16.48 8.66
C PHE A 35 4.00 17.50 7.95
N ILE A 36 3.71 17.83 6.69
CA ILE A 36 4.57 18.72 5.89
C ILE A 36 4.56 20.15 6.45
N THR A 37 3.43 20.58 7.02
CA THR A 37 3.32 21.89 7.71
C THR A 37 4.26 21.95 8.91
N LEU A 38 4.25 20.91 9.76
CA LEU A 38 5.16 20.82 10.91
C LEU A 38 6.62 20.72 10.48
N TRP A 39 6.89 19.91 9.45
CA TRP A 39 8.24 19.73 8.90
C TRP A 39 8.82 21.05 8.40
N HIS A 40 8.09 21.80 7.59
CA HIS A 40 8.53 23.12 7.11
C HIS A 40 8.71 24.13 8.24
N ALA A 41 7.86 24.09 9.28
CA ALA A 41 8.05 24.94 10.46
C ALA A 41 9.36 24.61 11.19
N LEU A 42 9.66 23.32 11.38
CA LEU A 42 10.93 22.89 11.96
C LEU A 42 12.13 23.30 11.10
N GLU A 43 12.03 23.18 9.78
CA GLU A 43 13.08 23.62 8.85
C GLU A 43 13.28 25.14 8.85
N ALA A 44 12.22 25.92 9.03
CA ALA A 44 12.34 27.37 9.22
C ALA A 44 13.05 27.71 10.54
N ASP A 45 12.76 27.01 11.63
CA ASP A 45 13.31 27.30 12.96
C ASP A 45 14.76 26.83 13.12
N TYR A 46 15.13 25.72 12.46
CA TYR A 46 16.40 25.02 12.70
C TYR A 46 17.23 24.76 11.44
N GLY A 47 16.74 25.10 10.25
CA GLY A 47 17.38 24.86 8.97
C GLY A 47 17.13 23.47 8.38
N ALA A 48 17.54 23.31 7.12
CA ALA A 48 17.47 22.05 6.37
C ALA A 48 18.87 21.42 6.23
N PRO A 49 18.99 20.10 6.00
CA PRO A 49 20.26 19.46 5.72
C PRO A 49 20.97 20.11 4.51
N PRO A 50 22.31 20.21 4.52
CA PRO A 50 23.24 19.74 5.56
C PRO A 50 23.43 20.71 6.74
N HIS A 51 22.79 21.89 6.74
CA HIS A 51 23.06 22.97 7.70
C HIS A 51 22.11 23.02 8.91
N ARG A 52 21.29 21.98 9.11
CA ARG A 52 20.32 21.87 10.20
C ARG A 52 21.00 21.87 11.57
N ASP A 53 20.52 22.70 12.49
CA ASP A 53 20.89 22.62 13.92
C ASP A 53 20.21 21.41 14.57
N PHE A 54 20.81 20.24 14.37
CA PHE A 54 20.29 18.96 14.83
C PHE A 54 20.16 18.87 16.36
N SER A 55 21.03 19.60 17.08
CA SER A 55 21.01 19.62 18.54
C SER A 55 19.76 20.33 19.09
N LYS A 56 19.31 21.41 18.43
CA LYS A 56 18.06 22.08 18.80
C LYS A 56 16.84 21.33 18.27
N TRP A 57 16.91 20.80 17.05
CA TRP A 57 15.83 20.01 16.45
C TRP A 57 15.41 18.84 17.35
N LYS A 58 16.37 18.06 17.88
CA LYS A 58 16.11 16.93 18.80
C LYS A 58 15.40 17.31 20.11
N ARG A 59 15.47 18.58 20.52
CA ARG A 59 14.81 19.06 21.75
C ARG A 59 13.40 19.54 21.50
N ASP A 60 13.02 19.77 20.25
CA ASP A 60 11.68 20.23 19.90
C ASP A 60 10.69 19.06 19.94
N PRO A 61 9.60 19.14 20.72
CA PRO A 61 8.59 18.08 20.76
C PRO A 61 7.90 17.85 19.41
N ARG A 62 7.84 18.85 18.52
CA ARG A 62 7.24 18.72 17.17
C ARG A 62 8.06 17.81 16.26
N ALA A 63 9.33 17.54 16.58
CA ALA A 63 10.19 16.65 15.80
C ALA A 63 9.85 15.16 15.95
N TYR A 64 8.87 14.83 16.80
CA TYR A 64 8.51 13.47 17.15
C TYR A 64 7.03 13.20 16.91
N GLY A 65 6.71 11.97 16.54
CA GLY A 65 5.33 11.50 16.47
C GLY A 65 4.75 11.15 17.85
N PRO A 66 3.44 10.94 17.96
CA PRO A 66 2.44 11.03 16.90
C PRO A 66 2.16 12.46 16.44
N LEU A 67 1.47 12.62 15.30
CA LEU A 67 0.98 13.94 14.88
C LEU A 67 0.06 14.55 15.96
N PRO A 68 0.07 15.89 16.13
CA PRO A 68 -0.85 16.55 17.06
C PRO A 68 -2.32 16.19 16.77
N GLY A 69 -3.04 15.77 17.82
CA GLY A 69 -4.43 15.33 17.74
C GLY A 69 -4.63 13.84 17.43
N ASP A 70 -3.57 13.10 17.10
CA ASP A 70 -3.64 11.65 16.97
C ASP A 70 -3.37 11.01 18.35
N VAL A 71 -4.39 10.35 18.90
CA VAL A 71 -4.29 9.53 20.12
C VAL A 71 -4.13 8.09 19.65
N GLU A 72 -2.89 7.67 19.35
CA GLU A 72 -2.49 6.31 18.93
C GLU A 72 -3.63 5.46 18.35
N ARG A 73 -4.13 5.76 17.15
CA ARG A 73 -5.25 4.98 16.61
C ARG A 73 -4.84 3.64 16.02
N ASP A 74 -3.57 3.47 15.69
CA ASP A 74 -2.91 2.19 15.47
C ASP A 74 -1.44 2.40 15.84
N ALA A 75 -0.90 1.56 16.73
CA ALA A 75 0.53 1.56 16.99
C ALA A 75 1.25 1.31 15.65
N PRO A 76 2.28 2.09 15.29
CA PRO A 76 2.96 1.87 14.02
C PRO A 76 3.48 0.43 13.97
N SER A 77 3.03 -0.35 12.99
CA SER A 77 3.46 -1.74 12.84
C SER A 77 4.86 -1.77 12.19
N GLY A 78 5.88 -2.12 12.95
CA GLY A 78 7.23 -2.39 12.42
C GLY A 78 8.37 -1.72 13.21
N GLU A 79 9.60 -1.92 12.75
CA GLU A 79 10.78 -1.28 13.34
C GLU A 79 10.72 0.24 13.12
N LEU A 80 10.65 0.98 14.23
CA LEU A 80 10.68 2.43 14.25
C LEU A 80 12.10 2.91 14.59
N CYS A 81 12.54 4.00 13.97
CA CYS A 81 13.74 4.70 14.41
C CYS A 81 13.43 5.38 15.75
N VAL A 82 13.72 4.66 16.84
CA VAL A 82 13.60 5.15 18.21
C VAL A 82 14.79 6.07 18.50
N GLY A 83 14.52 7.30 18.92
CA GLY A 83 15.54 8.25 19.36
C GLY A 83 16.13 7.89 20.74
N GLU A 84 17.10 8.67 21.20
CA GLU A 84 17.79 8.46 22.49
C GLU A 84 16.85 8.44 23.72
N ASP A 85 15.64 9.00 23.62
CA ASP A 85 14.62 9.08 24.69
C ASP A 85 13.35 8.26 24.39
N ASP A 86 13.45 7.15 23.66
CA ASP A 86 12.31 6.32 23.24
C ASP A 86 11.26 7.00 22.33
N ARG A 87 11.51 8.24 21.90
CA ARG A 87 10.64 9.01 21.00
C ARG A 87 10.91 8.67 19.54
N VAL A 88 9.85 8.50 18.76
CA VAL A 88 9.95 8.19 17.32
C VAL A 88 9.99 9.47 16.51
N LEU A 89 10.99 9.63 15.64
CA LEU A 89 11.09 10.78 14.75
C LEU A 89 9.82 10.92 13.89
N LEU A 90 9.36 12.15 13.69
CA LEU A 90 8.08 12.43 13.05
C LEU A 90 7.95 11.79 11.66
N GLU A 91 9.00 11.86 10.84
CA GLU A 91 9.06 11.27 9.51
C GLU A 91 9.01 9.73 9.55
N CYS A 92 9.65 9.11 10.55
CA CYS A 92 9.64 7.66 10.73
C CYS A 92 8.28 7.17 11.21
N TRP A 93 7.63 7.91 12.11
CA TRP A 93 6.27 7.63 12.56
C TRP A 93 5.28 7.72 11.40
N MET A 94 5.35 8.79 10.60
CA MET A 94 4.46 9.00 9.45
C MET A 94 4.70 7.96 8.36
N GLY A 95 5.97 7.63 8.08
CA GLY A 95 6.32 6.56 7.15
C GLY A 95 5.76 5.21 7.62
N ALA A 96 5.98 4.83 8.87
CA ALA A 96 5.50 3.56 9.41
C ALA A 96 3.96 3.45 9.43
N LYS A 97 3.24 4.52 9.80
CA LYS A 97 1.78 4.57 9.79
C LYS A 97 1.20 4.20 8.42
N TRP A 98 1.84 4.65 7.35
CA TRP A 98 1.34 4.49 5.98
C TRP A 98 2.06 3.42 5.15
N GLY A 99 3.04 2.74 5.74
CA GLY A 99 3.73 1.60 5.14
C GLY A 99 5.02 1.94 4.38
N PHE A 100 5.66 3.08 4.63
CA PHE A 100 6.93 3.48 4.01
C PHE A 100 8.13 3.26 4.95
N TYR A 101 9.28 2.86 4.39
CA TYR A 101 10.58 2.94 5.09
C TYR A 101 11.16 4.36 5.07
N LYS A 102 10.87 5.11 4.02
CA LYS A 102 11.44 6.44 3.75
C LYS A 102 10.46 7.57 4.13
N PHE A 103 10.92 8.80 3.88
CA PHE A 103 10.14 10.02 4.05
C PHE A 103 8.79 9.93 3.30
N PRO A 104 7.67 10.29 3.94
CA PRO A 104 6.34 10.23 3.32
C PRO A 104 6.25 11.04 2.02
N LEU A 105 5.59 10.49 1.00
CA LEU A 105 5.52 11.11 -0.32
C LEU A 105 4.30 12.06 -0.45
N ASP A 106 4.49 13.20 -1.11
CA ASP A 106 3.39 14.12 -1.42
C ASP A 106 2.29 13.42 -2.25
N PRO A 107 1.03 13.31 -1.76
CA PRO A 107 -0.07 12.74 -2.52
C PRO A 107 -0.45 13.57 -3.76
N GLY A 108 -0.11 14.86 -3.78
CA GLY A 108 -0.42 15.81 -4.86
C GLY A 108 0.54 15.76 -6.05
N ARG A 109 1.60 14.93 -6.01
CA ARG A 109 2.56 14.81 -7.11
C ARG A 109 1.88 14.36 -8.41
N GLY A 110 2.29 14.96 -9.53
CA GLY A 110 1.71 14.70 -10.86
C GLY A 110 2.23 13.42 -11.52
N THR A 111 3.46 13.01 -11.21
CA THR A 111 4.08 11.78 -11.72
C THR A 111 4.13 10.73 -10.62
N PRO A 112 3.76 9.47 -10.89
CA PRO A 112 3.94 8.38 -9.94
C PRO A 112 5.42 8.24 -9.55
N PRO A 113 5.74 8.08 -8.25
CA PRO A 113 7.10 7.86 -7.78
C PRO A 113 7.68 6.56 -8.34
N ASP A 114 9.01 6.52 -8.47
CA ASP A 114 9.70 5.28 -8.80
C ASP A 114 9.65 4.28 -7.64
N PRO A 115 9.77 2.96 -7.90
CA PRO A 115 9.74 1.94 -6.84
C PRO A 115 10.76 2.17 -5.71
N ASP A 116 11.94 2.71 -6.05
CA ASP A 116 12.99 3.03 -5.09
C ASP A 116 12.62 4.21 -4.18
N GLU A 117 11.83 5.17 -4.67
CA GLU A 117 11.28 6.26 -3.83
C GLU A 117 10.21 5.75 -2.89
N LEU A 118 9.33 4.87 -3.39
CA LEU A 118 8.24 4.29 -2.62
C LEU A 118 8.75 3.51 -1.42
N SER A 119 9.72 2.60 -1.62
CA SER A 119 10.40 1.90 -0.53
C SER A 119 9.41 1.39 0.55
N TRP A 120 8.45 0.57 0.12
CA TRP A 120 7.40 0.05 1.00
C TRP A 120 7.95 -0.88 2.08
N ARG A 121 7.36 -0.80 3.27
CA ARG A 121 7.47 -1.82 4.31
C ARG A 121 6.74 -3.09 3.86
N PRO A 122 7.23 -4.28 4.25
CA PRO A 122 6.46 -5.50 4.10
C PRO A 122 5.09 -5.32 4.78
N PRO A 123 3.99 -5.68 4.11
CA PRO A 123 2.67 -5.55 4.70
C PRO A 123 2.58 -6.43 5.97
N PRO A 124 1.98 -5.93 7.07
CA PRO A 124 1.93 -6.63 8.35
C PRO A 124 1.22 -7.98 8.23
N GLN A 125 1.60 -8.97 9.05
CA GLN A 125 0.84 -10.21 9.25
C GLN A 125 -0.10 -10.02 10.46
N PRO A 126 -1.35 -10.53 10.45
CA PRO A 126 -1.78 -11.76 9.78
C PRO A 126 -2.63 -11.55 8.52
N ALA A 127 -3.04 -12.70 7.95
CA ALA A 127 -3.50 -12.92 6.58
C ALA A 127 -4.49 -11.89 6.02
N PRO A 128 -4.46 -11.64 4.70
CA PRO A 128 -5.57 -10.97 4.04
C PRO A 128 -6.87 -11.71 4.36
N HIS A 129 -7.98 -10.97 4.47
CA HIS A 129 -9.31 -11.57 4.37
C HIS A 129 -9.31 -12.42 3.09
N LEU A 130 -9.26 -13.74 3.25
CA LEU A 130 -9.26 -14.63 2.11
C LEU A 130 -10.61 -14.46 1.44
N ASP A 131 -10.58 -14.13 0.16
CA ASP A 131 -11.77 -14.22 -0.67
C ASP A 131 -12.22 -15.69 -0.64
N GLU A 132 -13.37 -15.95 -0.02
CA GLU A 132 -13.92 -17.30 0.14
C GLU A 132 -14.10 -18.00 -1.21
N ALA A 133 -14.34 -17.25 -2.30
CA ALA A 133 -14.37 -17.84 -3.63
C ALA A 133 -13.01 -18.43 -4.05
N CYS A 134 -11.92 -17.78 -3.63
CA CYS A 134 -10.55 -18.16 -3.93
C CYS A 134 -9.92 -19.12 -2.89
N ARG A 135 -10.63 -19.49 -1.83
CA ARG A 135 -10.11 -20.37 -0.77
C ARG A 135 -9.98 -21.82 -1.25
N LEU A 136 -8.87 -22.47 -0.87
CA LEU A 136 -8.64 -23.90 -1.06
C LEU A 136 -7.87 -24.47 0.14
N ASP A 137 -8.47 -25.45 0.80
CA ASP A 137 -7.83 -26.14 1.92
C ASP A 137 -7.07 -27.39 1.42
N VAL A 138 -5.80 -27.49 1.81
CA VAL A 138 -4.89 -28.61 1.50
C VAL A 138 -4.38 -29.18 2.80
N SER A 139 -4.59 -30.48 3.01
CA SER A 139 -4.14 -31.21 4.19
C SER A 139 -2.93 -32.08 3.84
N PHE A 140 -1.98 -32.18 4.76
CA PHE A 140 -0.81 -33.06 4.66
C PHE A 140 -0.88 -34.12 5.76
N ASP A 141 -0.67 -35.38 5.37
CA ASP A 141 -0.46 -36.49 6.28
C ASP A 141 1.03 -36.56 6.63
N LEU A 142 1.34 -36.21 7.87
CA LEU A 142 2.71 -36.20 8.39
C LEU A 142 3.29 -37.60 8.61
N SER A 143 2.46 -38.65 8.53
CA SER A 143 2.94 -40.04 8.56
C SER A 143 3.50 -40.51 7.22
N LEU A 144 3.26 -39.77 6.13
CA LEU A 144 3.71 -40.09 4.78
C LEU A 144 4.82 -39.13 4.31
N PRO A 145 5.65 -39.53 3.33
CA PRO A 145 6.62 -38.63 2.72
C PRO A 145 5.95 -37.37 2.14
N LEU A 146 6.52 -36.20 2.38
CA LEU A 146 6.00 -34.91 1.90
C LEU A 146 6.05 -34.74 0.36
N PRO A 147 7.08 -35.15 -0.38
CA PRO A 147 7.20 -34.80 -1.80
C PRO A 147 6.02 -35.23 -2.68
N PRO A 148 5.49 -36.48 -2.58
CA PRO A 148 4.30 -36.88 -3.34
C PRO A 148 3.05 -36.05 -2.99
N GLN A 149 2.92 -35.64 -1.72
CA GLN A 149 1.81 -34.84 -1.25
C GLN A 149 1.88 -33.40 -1.77
N LEU A 150 3.09 -32.83 -1.88
CA LEU A 150 3.31 -31.50 -2.47
C LEU A 150 2.95 -31.48 -3.97
N GLU A 151 3.32 -32.51 -4.72
CA GLU A 151 2.91 -32.60 -6.14
C GLU A 151 1.39 -32.73 -6.27
N ALA A 152 0.74 -33.55 -5.45
CA ALA A 152 -0.72 -33.65 -5.43
C ALA A 152 -1.39 -32.30 -5.06
N ALA A 153 -0.87 -31.59 -4.06
CA ALA A 153 -1.33 -30.27 -3.67
C ALA A 153 -1.20 -29.25 -4.81
N LYS A 154 -0.07 -29.26 -5.53
CA LYS A 154 0.17 -28.43 -6.72
C LYS A 154 -0.85 -28.69 -7.81
N PHE A 155 -1.15 -29.95 -8.14
CA PHE A 155 -2.19 -30.27 -9.12
C PHE A 155 -3.57 -29.76 -8.71
N ARG A 156 -3.93 -29.89 -7.43
CA ARG A 156 -5.19 -29.35 -6.90
C ARG A 156 -5.25 -27.83 -7.02
N LEU A 157 -4.16 -27.13 -6.68
CA LEU A 157 -4.05 -25.67 -6.80
C LEU A 157 -4.21 -25.21 -8.26
N VAL A 158 -3.50 -25.84 -9.20
CA VAL A 158 -3.59 -25.52 -10.63
C VAL A 158 -5.00 -25.79 -11.17
N GLY A 159 -5.61 -26.92 -10.79
CA GLY A 159 -6.97 -27.27 -11.16
C GLY A 159 -8.01 -26.26 -10.66
N ARG A 160 -7.92 -25.86 -9.39
CA ARG A 160 -8.81 -24.85 -8.80
C ARG A 160 -8.64 -23.49 -9.46
N ALA A 161 -7.41 -23.05 -9.73
CA ALA A 161 -7.16 -21.81 -10.45
C ALA A 161 -7.73 -21.84 -11.88
N ALA A 162 -7.69 -22.99 -12.57
CA ALA A 162 -8.32 -23.15 -13.88
C ALA A 162 -9.85 -23.14 -13.82
N GLU A 163 -10.45 -23.73 -12.79
CA GLU A 163 -11.89 -23.67 -12.54
C GLU A 163 -12.37 -22.25 -12.29
N LEU A 164 -11.70 -21.51 -11.40
CA LEU A 164 -12.03 -20.11 -11.09
C LEU A 164 -11.99 -19.22 -12.32
N ARG A 165 -10.95 -19.38 -13.16
CA ARG A 165 -10.85 -18.64 -14.43
C ARG A 165 -12.01 -18.93 -15.38
N ARG A 166 -12.49 -20.18 -15.44
CA ARG A 166 -13.69 -20.54 -16.24
C ARG A 166 -14.97 -19.92 -15.69
N GLN A 167 -15.02 -19.61 -14.40
CA GLN A 167 -16.11 -18.89 -13.74
C GLN A 167 -15.96 -17.36 -13.83
N GLY A 168 -14.93 -16.86 -14.53
CA GLY A 168 -14.65 -15.43 -14.68
C GLY A 168 -13.91 -14.81 -13.50
N ILE A 169 -13.41 -15.61 -12.55
CA ILE A 169 -12.63 -15.13 -11.40
C ILE A 169 -11.13 -15.17 -11.76
N PRO A 170 -10.44 -14.02 -11.77
CA PRO A 170 -9.02 -13.96 -12.11
C PRO A 170 -8.16 -14.50 -10.97
N ALA A 171 -7.84 -15.80 -11.02
CA ALA A 171 -6.97 -16.50 -10.06
C ALA A 171 -5.75 -17.14 -10.77
N PRO A 172 -4.52 -16.94 -10.25
CA PRO A 172 -4.16 -16.04 -9.16
C PRO A 172 -4.34 -14.56 -9.56
N LYS A 173 -4.53 -13.68 -8.58
CA LYS A 173 -4.53 -12.23 -8.81
C LYS A 173 -3.13 -11.78 -9.21
N THR A 174 -3.02 -10.99 -10.27
CA THR A 174 -1.77 -10.39 -10.75
C THR A 174 -2.03 -8.95 -11.17
N VAL A 175 -1.02 -8.09 -11.18
CA VAL A 175 -1.18 -6.71 -11.68
C VAL A 175 -1.80 -6.71 -13.07
N ALA A 176 -1.34 -7.59 -13.96
CA ALA A 176 -1.82 -7.69 -15.34
C ALA A 176 -3.32 -8.00 -15.46
N ASN A 177 -3.88 -8.82 -14.56
CA ASN A 177 -5.31 -9.16 -14.61
C ASN A 177 -6.20 -8.27 -13.72
N GLN A 178 -5.60 -7.44 -12.85
CA GLN A 178 -6.32 -6.50 -11.99
C GLN A 178 -6.31 -5.06 -12.51
N CYS A 179 -5.32 -4.65 -13.33
CA CYS A 179 -5.11 -3.24 -13.71
C CYS A 179 -6.35 -2.58 -14.34
N ALA A 180 -7.12 -3.30 -15.17
CA ALA A 180 -8.35 -2.78 -15.77
C ALA A 180 -9.46 -2.52 -14.72
N ARG A 181 -9.58 -3.38 -13.70
CA ARG A 181 -10.52 -3.19 -12.59
C ARG A 181 -10.07 -2.04 -11.70
N TRP A 182 -8.78 -1.98 -11.35
CA TRP A 182 -8.23 -0.91 -10.53
C TRP A 182 -8.33 0.45 -11.22
N LEU A 183 -8.10 0.53 -12.54
CA LEU A 183 -8.33 1.75 -13.31
C LEU A 183 -9.77 2.25 -13.15
N ARG A 184 -10.75 1.37 -13.29
CA ARG A 184 -12.17 1.74 -13.07
C ARG A 184 -12.42 2.22 -11.64
N MET A 185 -11.78 1.62 -10.64
CA MET A 185 -11.88 2.08 -9.25
C MET A 185 -11.29 3.48 -9.06
N LEU A 186 -10.13 3.77 -9.64
CA LEU A 186 -9.52 5.11 -9.59
C LEU A 186 -10.44 6.14 -10.26
N GLN A 187 -10.97 5.82 -11.43
CA GLN A 187 -11.93 6.69 -12.14
C GLN A 187 -13.21 6.91 -11.33
N ALA A 188 -13.69 5.91 -10.59
CA ALA A 188 -14.83 6.05 -9.68
C ALA A 188 -14.49 6.96 -8.49
N LEU A 189 -13.32 6.77 -7.85
CA LEU A 189 -12.85 7.63 -6.75
C LEU A 189 -12.71 9.09 -7.18
N ASP A 190 -12.26 9.32 -8.40
CA ASP A 190 -12.04 10.66 -8.97
C ASP A 190 -13.33 11.26 -9.58
N GLY A 191 -14.47 10.56 -9.50
CA GLY A 191 -15.76 11.05 -9.97
C GLY A 191 -15.90 11.16 -11.49
N VAL A 192 -15.06 10.45 -12.25
CA VAL A 192 -15.05 10.45 -13.72
C VAL A 192 -16.12 9.54 -14.31
N ILE A 193 -16.44 8.43 -13.62
CA ILE A 193 -17.46 7.48 -14.09
C ILE A 193 -18.85 8.03 -13.77
N PRO A 194 -19.77 8.10 -14.76
CA PRO A 194 -21.16 8.50 -14.51
C PRO A 194 -21.85 7.49 -13.58
N PRO A 195 -22.88 7.89 -12.83
CA PRO A 195 -23.65 7.02 -11.95
C PRO A 195 -24.50 6.02 -12.75
N GLU A 196 -23.85 5.00 -13.30
CA GLU A 196 -24.47 3.90 -14.05
C GLU A 196 -24.24 2.57 -13.33
N GLY A 197 -25.32 1.81 -13.12
CA GLY A 197 -25.25 0.45 -12.57
C GLY A 197 -24.53 0.37 -11.24
N ASN A 198 -23.81 -0.73 -11.00
CA ASN A 198 -23.19 -1.09 -9.71
C ASN A 198 -22.02 -0.19 -9.23
N LEU A 199 -22.14 1.13 -9.39
CA LEU A 199 -21.15 2.13 -8.99
C LEU A 199 -20.98 2.17 -7.47
N ASP A 200 -22.05 1.99 -6.69
CA ASP A 200 -21.98 2.03 -5.23
C ASP A 200 -21.13 0.90 -4.65
N ASP A 201 -21.22 -0.33 -5.20
CA ASP A 201 -20.33 -1.42 -4.77
C ASP A 201 -18.88 -1.15 -5.22
N LEU A 202 -18.69 -0.67 -6.45
CA LEU A 202 -17.37 -0.36 -6.97
C LEU A 202 -16.69 0.75 -6.14
N LEU A 203 -17.42 1.78 -5.75
CA LEU A 203 -16.94 2.86 -4.88
C LEU A 203 -16.62 2.35 -3.47
N ARG A 204 -17.46 1.47 -2.92
CA ARG A 204 -17.20 0.85 -1.62
C ARG A 204 -15.90 0.05 -1.64
N GLU A 205 -15.69 -0.76 -2.66
CA GLU A 205 -14.46 -1.54 -2.83
C GLU A 205 -13.26 -0.63 -3.12
N ALA A 206 -13.42 0.40 -3.95
CA ALA A 206 -12.36 1.37 -4.21
C ALA A 206 -11.92 2.11 -2.94
N ARG A 207 -12.86 2.49 -2.07
CA ARG A 207 -12.57 3.08 -0.75
C ARG A 207 -11.87 2.09 0.18
N ALA A 208 -12.26 0.81 0.16
CA ALA A 208 -11.55 -0.21 0.92
C ALA A 208 -10.09 -0.38 0.42
N MET A 209 -9.87 -0.24 -0.89
CA MET A 209 -8.53 -0.24 -1.48
C MET A 209 -7.68 0.96 -0.99
N THR A 210 -8.26 2.16 -0.86
CA THR A 210 -7.51 3.33 -0.33
C THR A 210 -7.19 3.20 1.16
N GLN A 211 -8.05 2.53 1.94
CA GLN A 211 -7.88 2.37 3.39
C GLN A 211 -6.81 1.34 3.75
N SER A 212 -6.88 0.14 3.17
CA SER A 212 -5.95 -0.94 3.50
C SER A 212 -5.67 -1.89 2.34
N GLY A 213 -6.55 -1.98 1.35
CA GLY A 213 -6.37 -2.91 0.22
C GLY A 213 -5.16 -2.61 -0.66
N TYR A 214 -4.62 -1.39 -0.63
CA TYR A 214 -3.33 -1.08 -1.27
C TYR A 214 -2.17 -1.92 -0.71
N LEU A 215 -2.23 -2.31 0.57
CA LEU A 215 -1.25 -3.22 1.18
C LEU A 215 -1.36 -4.65 0.62
N ASP A 216 -2.55 -5.07 0.18
CA ASP A 216 -2.75 -6.36 -0.49
C ASP A 216 -2.13 -6.38 -1.90
N ILE A 217 -2.08 -5.23 -2.58
CA ILE A 217 -1.37 -5.11 -3.86
C ILE A 217 0.11 -5.44 -3.66
N LEU A 218 0.71 -4.96 -2.57
CA LEU A 218 2.12 -5.22 -2.24
C LEU A 218 2.43 -6.70 -1.97
N ARG A 219 1.41 -7.52 -1.66
CA ARG A 219 1.54 -8.98 -1.48
C ARG A 219 1.54 -9.75 -2.80
N LEU A 220 1.15 -9.11 -3.91
CA LEU A 220 1.19 -9.76 -5.21
C LEU A 220 2.65 -10.02 -5.61
N ALA A 221 2.87 -11.16 -6.25
CA ALA A 221 4.17 -11.51 -6.79
C ALA A 221 4.63 -10.42 -7.76
N ASP A 222 5.83 -9.90 -7.52
CA ASP A 222 6.47 -9.03 -8.48
C ASP A 222 6.86 -9.88 -9.69
N VAL A 223 6.48 -9.46 -10.90
CA VAL A 223 6.69 -10.28 -12.12
C VAL A 223 8.19 -10.55 -12.34
N GLY A 224 9.08 -9.78 -11.71
CA GLY A 224 10.53 -9.98 -11.72
C GLY A 224 11.09 -11.05 -10.76
N ALA A 225 10.32 -11.56 -9.79
CA ALA A 225 10.84 -12.49 -8.79
C ALA A 225 10.86 -13.98 -9.23
N ASN A 226 10.18 -14.32 -10.32
CA ASN A 226 10.09 -15.71 -10.83
C ASN A 226 10.97 -15.98 -12.06
N ALA A 227 11.94 -15.10 -12.34
CA ALA A 227 12.95 -15.33 -13.37
C ALA A 227 14.34 -15.45 -12.73
N LYS A 228 14.56 -16.50 -11.94
CA LYS A 228 15.87 -17.09 -11.65
C LYS A 228 15.73 -18.49 -11.09
#